data_AF-A0A528A1B9-F1
#
_entry.id   AF-A0A528A1B9-F1
#
_cell.length_a   1.000
_cell.length_b   1.000
_cell.length_c   1.000
_cell.angle_alpha   90.00
_cell.angle_beta   90.00
_cell.angle_gamma   90.00
#
_symmetry.space_group_name_H-M   'P 1'
#
loop_
_entity.id
_entity.type
_entity.pdbx_description
1 polymer ?
#
loop_
_entity_poly.entity_id
_entity_poly.type
_entity_poly.pdbx_seq_one_letter_code
_entity_poly.pdbx_strand_id
1 'polypeptide(L)'
;MPLQNRVDPFGVIHAVPERGLFMGNRGIIHDPETKTLLKKRWALQAWIICVCEFGDVRREPMGRNRQSDDQSGGKAGWTELFFLDEVTALSAGHRPCF
;
A
#
# COMPACT_ATOMS: atom_id res chain seq x y z
N MET A 1 -14.45 -0.31 9.76
CA MET A 1 -14.24 0.93 8.96
C MET A 1 -13.17 0.64 7.93
N PRO A 2 -13.25 1.19 6.70
CA PRO A 2 -12.23 0.98 5.68
C PRO A 2 -10.88 1.59 6.11
N LEU A 3 -9.78 0.98 5.69
CA LEU A 3 -8.44 1.54 5.88
C LEU A 3 -8.24 2.75 4.97
N GLN A 4 -7.45 3.73 5.43
CA GLN A 4 -7.03 4.87 4.62
C GLN A 4 -5.90 4.46 3.67
N ASN A 5 -6.26 3.74 2.61
CA ASN A 5 -5.29 3.20 1.66
C ASN A 5 -5.78 3.17 0.20
N ARG A 6 -6.79 3.98 -0.15
CA ARG A 6 -7.27 4.12 -1.53
C ARG A 6 -6.78 5.42 -2.10
N VAL A 7 -6.19 5.41 -3.28
CA VAL A 7 -5.51 6.59 -3.83
C VAL A 7 -6.29 7.13 -5.00
N ASP A 8 -6.55 8.43 -4.99
CA ASP A 8 -7.16 9.14 -6.12
C ASP A 8 -6.10 9.61 -7.14
N PRO A 9 -6.51 10.15 -8.32
CA PRO A 9 -5.57 10.60 -9.34
C PRO A 9 -4.62 11.72 -8.89
N PHE A 10 -4.93 12.45 -7.82
CA PHE A 10 -4.08 13.51 -7.24
C PHE A 10 -3.13 12.96 -6.17
N GLY A 11 -3.19 11.65 -5.90
CA GLY A 11 -2.36 11.00 -4.91
C GLY A 11 -2.84 11.16 -3.46
N VAL A 12 -4.06 11.65 -3.25
CA VAL A 12 -4.68 11.73 -1.92
C VAL A 12 -5.16 10.35 -1.50
N ILE A 13 -4.99 10.02 -0.23
CA ILE A 13 -5.31 8.69 0.32
C ILE A 13 -6.61 8.77 1.13
N HIS A 14 -7.60 7.97 0.74
CA HIS A 14 -8.97 7.97 1.24
C HIS A 14 -9.29 6.69 2.02
N ALA A 15 -10.17 6.80 3.00
CA ALA A 15 -10.74 5.69 3.76
C ALA A 15 -12.13 5.34 3.21
N VAL A 16 -12.16 4.69 2.05
CA VAL A 16 -13.39 4.26 1.35
C VAL A 16 -13.39 2.74 1.15
N PRO A 17 -14.57 2.08 1.08
CA PRO A 17 -14.65 0.62 1.02
C PRO A 17 -14.18 0.02 -0.31
N GLU A 18 -14.24 0.78 -1.41
CA GLU A 18 -13.88 0.33 -2.75
C GLU A 18 -12.40 -0.04 -2.81
N ARG A 19 -12.09 -1.31 -3.09
CA ARG A 19 -10.70 -1.72 -3.24
C ARG A 19 -10.09 -1.17 -4.52
N GLY A 20 -10.76 -1.33 -5.66
CA GLY A 20 -10.17 -1.05 -6.97
C GLY A 20 -9.45 -2.26 -7.58
N LEU A 21 -8.90 -2.09 -8.78
CA LEU A 21 -8.33 -3.17 -9.60
C LEU A 21 -6.83 -3.39 -9.37
N PHE A 22 -6.11 -2.36 -8.92
CA PHE A 22 -4.65 -2.39 -8.79
C PHE A 22 -4.20 -2.05 -7.38
N MET A 23 -3.00 -2.51 -7.04
CA MET A 23 -2.32 -2.24 -5.78
C MET A 23 -0.99 -1.54 -6.05
N GLY A 24 -0.43 -0.85 -5.06
CA GLY A 24 0.87 -0.24 -5.17
C GLY A 24 1.43 0.17 -3.83
N ASN A 25 2.56 0.86 -3.88
CA ASN A 25 3.28 1.25 -2.67
C ASN A 25 3.82 2.68 -2.77
N ARG A 26 3.97 3.29 -1.59
CA ARG A 26 4.81 4.48 -1.37
C ARG A 26 5.83 4.23 -0.25
N GLY A 27 6.28 2.98 -0.10
CA GLY A 27 7.03 2.49 1.06
C GLY A 27 6.19 2.33 2.33
N ILE A 28 6.84 2.23 3.49
CA ILE A 28 6.19 2.06 4.80
C ILE A 28 5.78 3.43 5.34
N ILE A 29 4.49 3.74 5.29
CA ILE A 29 3.90 5.02 5.75
C ILE A 29 2.74 4.81 6.72
N HIS A 30 2.68 3.64 7.36
CA HIS A 30 1.66 3.29 8.33
C HIS A 30 2.26 2.76 9.62
N ASP A 31 1.48 2.82 10.69
CA ASP A 31 1.71 2.07 11.92
C ASP A 31 1.03 0.70 11.81
N PRO A 32 1.76 -0.43 11.95
CA PRO A 32 1.23 -1.77 11.69
C PRO A 32 0.29 -2.28 12.79
N GLU A 33 0.30 -1.69 13.99
CA GLU A 33 -0.58 -2.07 15.09
C GLU A 33 -1.96 -1.43 14.93
N THR A 34 -1.96 -0.14 14.63
CA THR A 34 -3.19 0.67 14.52
C THR A 34 -3.74 0.72 13.09
N LYS A 35 -2.94 0.33 12.09
CA LYS A 35 -3.24 0.48 10.65
C LYS A 35 -3.62 1.92 10.28
N THR A 36 -2.96 2.89 10.91
CA THR A 36 -3.15 4.31 10.65
C THR A 36 -1.97 4.88 9.86
N LEU A 37 -2.22 5.89 9.02
CA LEU A 37 -1.15 6.56 8.29
C LEU A 37 -0.32 7.44 9.23
N LEU A 38 1.00 7.41 9.02
CA LEU A 38 1.94 8.31 9.67
C LEU A 38 1.89 9.71 9.02
N LYS A 39 2.56 10.69 9.64
CA LYS A 39 2.72 12.03 9.05
C LYS A 39 3.50 12.00 7.71
N LYS A 40 4.32 10.98 7.52
CA LYS A 40 5.12 10.78 6.30
C LYS A 40 4.20 10.36 5.13
N ARG A 41 4.36 10.99 3.97
CA ARG A 41 3.54 10.72 2.78
C ARG A 41 4.13 9.69 1.80
N TRP A 42 5.44 9.45 1.87
CA TRP A 42 6.16 8.39 1.15
C TRP A 42 7.47 8.07 1.85
N ALA A 43 7.94 6.82 1.76
CA ALA A 43 9.22 6.37 2.31
C ALA A 43 10.23 5.90 1.26
N LEU A 44 9.80 5.71 0.01
CA LEU A 44 10.62 5.30 -1.13
C LEU A 44 10.30 6.20 -2.32
N GLN A 45 11.23 6.34 -3.27
CA GLN A 45 11.01 7.04 -4.54
C GLN A 45 10.38 6.12 -5.62
N ALA A 46 10.56 4.82 -5.49
CA ALA A 46 9.99 3.83 -6.38
C ALA A 46 8.52 3.57 -6.03
N TRP A 47 7.64 4.45 -6.48
CA TRP A 47 6.20 4.25 -6.38
C TRP A 47 5.74 3.35 -7.51
N ILE A 48 5.25 2.17 -7.14
CA ILE A 48 4.94 1.11 -8.10
C ILE A 48 3.45 0.85 -8.08
N ILE A 49 2.87 0.64 -9.26
CA ILE A 49 1.55 0.01 -9.46
C ILE A 49 1.76 -1.44 -9.93
N CYS A 50 0.97 -2.35 -9.38
CA CYS A 50 1.00 -3.77 -9.67
C CYS A 50 -0.37 -4.42 -9.55
N VAL A 51 -0.48 -5.65 -10.02
CA VAL A 51 -1.67 -6.48 -9.86
C VAL A 51 -1.98 -6.77 -8.39
N CYS A 52 -3.25 -6.99 -8.08
CA CYS A 52 -3.69 -7.32 -6.72
C CYS A 52 -3.33 -8.75 -6.28
N GLU A 53 -3.13 -9.65 -7.25
CA GLU A 53 -2.85 -11.07 -7.04
C GLU A 53 -1.63 -11.45 -7.86
N PHE A 54 -0.58 -11.93 -7.19
CA PHE A 54 0.68 -12.33 -7.81
C PHE A 54 1.20 -13.60 -7.14
N GLY A 55 1.17 -14.71 -7.88
CA GLY A 55 1.47 -16.04 -7.34
C GLY A 55 0.63 -16.37 -6.11
N ASP A 56 1.23 -17.07 -5.14
CA ASP A 56 0.58 -17.44 -3.87
C ASP A 56 0.87 -16.45 -2.72
N VAL A 57 1.25 -15.21 -3.04
CA VAL A 57 1.61 -14.22 -2.04
C VAL A 57 0.34 -13.67 -1.37
N ARG A 58 0.18 -13.98 -0.08
CA ARG A 58 -0.86 -13.39 0.79
C ARG A 58 -0.25 -12.29 1.67
N ARG A 59 -0.94 -11.16 1.79
CA ARG A 59 -0.53 -10.02 2.60
C ARG A 59 -1.70 -9.51 3.41
N GLU A 60 -1.45 -9.12 4.64
CA GLU A 60 -2.39 -8.34 5.42
C GLU A 60 -2.19 -6.86 5.08
N PRO A 61 -3.21 -6.14 4.57
CA PRO A 61 -3.08 -4.71 4.29
C PRO A 61 -2.67 -3.93 5.55
N MET A 62 -1.59 -3.14 5.42
CA MET A 62 -1.00 -2.35 6.50
C MET A 62 -0.59 -3.20 7.72
N GLY A 63 -0.15 -4.44 7.47
CA GLY A 63 0.24 -5.40 8.50
C GLY A 63 1.74 -5.71 8.56
N ARG A 64 2.07 -6.71 9.38
CA ARG A 64 3.44 -7.19 9.60
C ARG A 64 3.87 -8.24 8.56
N ASN A 65 3.94 -7.81 7.30
CA ASN A 65 4.22 -8.71 6.16
C ASN A 65 5.71 -9.05 5.95
N ARG A 66 6.64 -8.49 6.74
CA ARG A 66 8.09 -8.72 6.57
C ARG A 66 8.60 -9.62 7.70
N GLN A 67 9.40 -10.63 7.36
CA GLN A 67 10.03 -11.48 8.37
C GLN A 67 11.01 -10.68 9.25
N SER A 68 11.13 -11.11 10.50
CA SER A 68 12.07 -10.61 11.49
C SER A 68 12.85 -11.79 12.05
N ASP A 69 14.16 -11.64 12.18
CA ASP A 69 15.03 -12.65 12.82
C ASP A 69 14.92 -12.64 14.35
N ASP A 70 14.23 -11.62 14.90
CA ASP A 70 13.94 -11.48 16.31
C ASP A 70 12.57 -12.10 16.65
N GLN A 71 12.46 -12.72 17.82
CA GLN A 71 11.26 -13.42 18.34
C GLN A 71 10.07 -12.47 18.62
N SER A 72 10.23 -11.18 18.37
CA SER A 72 9.29 -10.08 18.67
C SER A 72 8.17 -9.86 17.63
N GLY A 73 7.94 -10.83 16.72
CA GLY A 73 6.92 -10.74 15.68
C GLY A 73 7.40 -10.00 14.42
N GLY A 74 6.74 -10.24 13.28
CA GLY A 74 7.15 -9.70 11.97
C GLY A 74 7.29 -8.18 11.94
N LYS A 75 8.07 -7.64 11.00
CA LYS A 75 8.22 -6.20 10.74
C LYS A 75 7.11 -5.70 9.81
N ALA A 76 6.81 -4.40 9.88
CA ALA A 76 5.86 -3.76 8.96
C ALA A 76 6.27 -4.02 7.50
N GLY A 77 5.28 -4.38 6.69
CA GLY A 77 5.41 -4.34 5.23
C GLY A 77 5.34 -2.91 4.70
N TRP A 78 5.60 -2.71 3.42
CA TRP A 78 5.21 -1.47 2.74
C TRP A 78 3.69 -1.28 2.82
N THR A 79 3.22 -0.02 2.83
CA THR A 79 1.79 0.28 2.89
C THR A 79 1.12 -0.12 1.59
N GLU A 80 0.22 -1.10 1.65
CA GLU A 80 -0.62 -1.52 0.52
C GLU A 80 -1.62 -0.41 0.17
N LEU A 81 -1.34 0.31 -0.92
CA LEU A 81 -2.24 1.31 -1.52
C LEU A 81 -3.03 0.68 -2.66
N PHE A 82 -4.28 1.08 -2.85
CA PHE A 82 -5.12 0.56 -3.91
C PHE A 82 -5.66 1.66 -4.82
N PHE A 83 -5.85 1.32 -6.09
CA PHE A 83 -6.26 2.23 -7.14
C PHE A 83 -7.47 1.65 -7.88
N LEU A 84 -8.40 2.53 -8.25
CA LEU A 84 -9.58 2.14 -9.03
C LEU A 84 -9.17 1.42 -10.32
N ASP A 85 -8.25 2.02 -11.06
CA ASP A 85 -7.73 1.54 -12.34
C ASP A 85 -6.26 1.97 -12.53
N GLU A 86 -5.66 1.56 -13.66
CA GLU A 86 -4.28 1.91 -14.00
C GLU A 86 -4.10 3.42 -14.18
N VAL A 87 -5.06 4.10 -14.82
CA VAL A 87 -5.00 5.55 -15.12
C VAL A 87 -4.92 6.36 -13.83
N THR A 88 -5.69 5.97 -12.81
CA THR A 88 -5.67 6.56 -11.47
C THR A 88 -4.27 6.49 -10.86
N ALA A 89 -3.62 5.32 -10.92
CA ALA A 89 -2.31 5.13 -10.32
C ALA A 89 -1.19 5.87 -11.05
N LEU A 90 -1.22 5.85 -12.38
CA LEU A 90 -0.27 6.56 -13.23
C LEU A 90 -0.39 8.07 -13.01
N SER A 91 -1.62 8.60 -12.92
CA SER A 91 -1.87 10.01 -12.58
C SER A 91 -1.33 10.37 -11.19
N ALA A 92 -1.47 9.45 -10.22
CA ALA A 92 -0.92 9.59 -8.88
C ALA A 92 0.61 9.42 -8.79
N GLY A 93 1.31 9.30 -9.93
CA GLY A 93 2.77 9.24 -10.04
C GLY A 93 3.39 7.85 -9.86
N HIS A 94 2.59 6.77 -9.89
CA HIS A 94 3.10 5.41 -9.81
C HIS A 94 3.58 4.92 -11.18
N ARG A 95 4.52 3.98 -11.18
CA ARG A 95 5.10 3.36 -12.39
C ARG A 95 4.83 1.84 -12.39
N PRO A 96 4.62 1.20 -13.55
CA PRO A 96 4.34 -0.24 -13.59
C PRO A 96 5.44 -1.11 -12.97
N CYS A 97 5.03 -2.20 -12.31
CA CYS A 97 5.90 -3.30 -11.90
C CYS A 97 6.22 -4.17 -13.13
N PHE A 98 7.31 -3.88 -13.84
CA PHE A 98 7.82 -4.81 -14.86
C PHE A 98 8.64 -5.93 -14.20
#